data_AF-A0A538PIY8-F1
#
_entry.id   AF-A0A538PIY8-F1
#
_cell.length_a   1.000
_cell.length_b   1.000
_cell.length_c   1.000
_cell.angle_alpha   90.00
_cell.angle_beta   90.00
_cell.angle_gamma   90.00
#
_symmetry.space_group_name_H-M   'P 1'
#
loop_
_entity.id
_entity.type
_entity.pdbx_description
1 polymer ?
#
loop_
_entity_poly.entity_id
_entity_poly.type
_entity_poly.pdbx_seq_one_letter_code
_entity_poly.pdbx_strand_id
1 'polypeptide(L)'
;MIYDRAGRYPEFIEHFHKLFARSQNVLRGRWENFWSSEQTCVVRLVGREAVLDKLAYTAANPVLDHLVERVHHWPGVNGLSALLNGRPLCATRPLHFFRPHGPMPEAHEITLTIPPELGPADVVLSDLRDRVRALELDRAADRQRTGRRVLGRRAVLAQSWHDRPTSCEPRRNLRPRIAAPNKWARVEALLRDRAFVEEYHDARARWQEGAAAVFPLGTYWLHRFASVPIPEI
;
A
#
# COMPACT_ATOMS: atom_id res chain seq x y z
N MET A 1 -2.59 2.58 0.00
CA MET A 1 -3.27 1.95 1.15
C MET A 1 -4.48 1.23 0.66
N ILE A 2 -4.92 0.19 1.37
CA ILE A 2 -6.11 -0.55 1.02
C ILE A 2 -7.05 -0.46 2.22
N TYR A 3 -8.26 0.00 1.96
CA TYR A 3 -9.37 -0.07 2.89
C TYR A 3 -10.31 -1.16 2.37
N ASP A 4 -10.47 -2.24 3.14
CA ASP A 4 -11.09 -3.48 2.67
C ASP A 4 -12.02 -4.05 3.73
N ARG A 5 -13.31 -3.67 3.63
CA ARG A 5 -14.37 -4.20 4.51
C ARG A 5 -14.72 -5.66 4.20
N ALA A 6 -14.47 -6.11 2.97
CA ALA A 6 -14.88 -7.43 2.50
C ALA A 6 -13.81 -8.51 2.69
N GLY A 7 -12.61 -8.15 3.18
CA GLY A 7 -11.50 -9.09 3.33
C GLY A 7 -10.94 -9.61 1.99
N ARG A 8 -11.09 -8.84 0.91
CA ARG A 8 -10.73 -9.20 -0.46
C ARG A 8 -9.42 -8.59 -0.98
N TYR A 9 -8.62 -8.00 -0.10
CA TYR A 9 -7.32 -7.47 -0.47
C TYR A 9 -6.36 -8.54 -1.04
N PRO A 10 -6.40 -9.84 -0.63
CA PRO A 10 -5.53 -10.85 -1.22
C PRO A 10 -5.82 -11.06 -2.71
N GLU A 11 -7.10 -11.11 -3.13
CA GLU A 11 -7.46 -11.18 -4.56
C GLU A 11 -7.00 -9.94 -5.32
N PHE A 12 -7.20 -8.76 -4.72
CA PHE A 12 -6.75 -7.51 -5.34
C PHE A 12 -5.25 -7.52 -5.60
N ILE A 13 -4.44 -7.89 -4.60
CA ILE A 13 -2.98 -7.96 -4.72
C ILE A 13 -2.57 -9.03 -5.72
N GLU A 14 -3.17 -10.22 -5.69
CA GLU A 14 -2.89 -11.29 -6.67
C GLU A 14 -3.15 -10.80 -8.09
N HIS A 15 -4.32 -10.22 -8.33
CA HIS A 15 -4.72 -9.76 -9.66
C HIS A 15 -3.83 -8.62 -10.15
N PHE A 16 -3.59 -7.62 -9.30
CA PHE A 16 -2.72 -6.49 -9.61
C PHE A 16 -1.30 -6.96 -9.94
N HIS A 17 -0.67 -7.75 -9.06
CA HIS A 17 0.69 -8.23 -9.27
C HIS A 17 0.82 -9.08 -10.53
N LYS A 18 -0.15 -9.97 -10.80
CA LYS A 18 -0.16 -10.83 -12.00
C LYS A 18 -0.25 -10.01 -13.28
N LEU A 19 -1.21 -9.08 -13.37
CA LEU A 19 -1.40 -8.28 -14.58
C LEU A 19 -0.24 -7.32 -14.80
N PHE A 20 0.21 -6.63 -13.75
CA PHE A 20 1.32 -5.70 -13.84
C PHE A 20 2.61 -6.39 -14.27
N ALA A 21 2.95 -7.52 -13.62
CA ALA A 21 4.16 -8.29 -13.95
C ALA A 21 4.16 -8.71 -15.43
N ARG A 22 3.06 -9.29 -15.92
CA ARG A 22 2.96 -9.75 -17.31
C ARG A 22 3.04 -8.59 -18.31
N SER A 23 2.32 -7.51 -18.08
CA SER A 23 2.35 -6.33 -18.95
C SER A 23 3.75 -5.71 -19.00
N GLN A 24 4.39 -5.52 -17.84
CA GLN A 24 5.69 -4.88 -17.78
C GLN A 24 6.81 -5.79 -18.29
N ASN A 25 6.75 -7.10 -18.07
CA ASN A 25 7.71 -8.03 -18.66
C ASN A 25 7.66 -8.01 -20.19
N VAL A 26 6.44 -8.01 -20.78
CA VAL A 26 6.27 -7.86 -22.23
C VAL A 26 6.83 -6.53 -22.73
N LEU A 27 6.49 -5.41 -22.07
CA LEU A 27 6.99 -4.09 -22.44
C LEU A 27 8.53 -3.99 -22.40
N ARG A 28 9.16 -4.72 -21.48
CA ARG A 28 10.60 -4.64 -21.22
C ARG A 28 11.41 -5.80 -21.81
N GLY A 29 10.78 -6.73 -22.53
CA GLY A 29 11.42 -7.94 -23.05
C GLY A 29 12.03 -8.82 -21.95
N ARG A 30 11.50 -8.76 -20.73
CA ARG A 30 11.98 -9.54 -19.58
C ARG A 30 11.20 -10.85 -19.43
N TRP A 31 11.89 -11.82 -18.85
CA TRP A 31 11.34 -13.12 -18.48
C TRP A 31 11.52 -13.34 -16.98
N GLU A 32 10.94 -14.41 -16.45
CA GLU A 32 10.94 -14.74 -15.01
C GLU A 32 10.17 -13.75 -14.12
N ASN A 33 10.52 -13.73 -12.83
CA ASN A 33 9.85 -12.99 -11.78
C ASN A 33 10.06 -11.48 -11.95
N PHE A 34 8.95 -10.74 -12.07
CA PHE A 34 8.96 -9.28 -11.99
C PHE A 34 9.06 -8.80 -10.53
N TRP A 35 8.33 -9.47 -9.64
CA TRP A 35 8.30 -9.19 -8.20
C TRP A 35 9.25 -10.10 -7.44
N SER A 36 9.65 -9.70 -6.23
CA SER A 36 10.28 -10.62 -5.29
C SER A 36 9.37 -11.84 -5.03
N SER A 37 9.96 -13.02 -4.86
CA SER A 37 9.22 -14.23 -4.45
C SER A 37 8.78 -14.18 -2.98
N GLU A 38 9.20 -13.15 -2.24
CA GLU A 38 8.79 -12.94 -0.87
C GLU A 38 7.32 -12.50 -0.77
N GLN A 39 6.68 -12.86 0.34
CA GLN A 39 5.33 -12.42 0.63
C GLN A 39 5.25 -10.89 0.68
N THR A 40 4.22 -10.33 0.05
CA THR A 40 3.92 -8.90 0.10
C THR A 40 3.73 -8.44 1.54
N CYS A 41 4.49 -7.42 1.94
CA CYS A 41 4.36 -6.84 3.27
C CYS A 41 3.11 -5.94 3.33
N VAL A 42 2.07 -6.41 4.00
CA VAL A 42 0.86 -5.64 4.30
C VAL A 42 0.88 -5.27 5.78
N VAL A 43 0.99 -3.97 6.05
CA VAL A 43 1.06 -3.44 7.42
C VAL A 43 -0.32 -2.97 7.84
N ARG A 44 -0.85 -3.51 8.95
CA ARG A 44 -2.07 -3.02 9.57
C ARG A 44 -1.82 -1.65 10.20
N LEU A 45 -2.59 -0.66 9.77
CA LEU A 45 -2.54 0.70 10.29
C LEU A 45 -3.60 0.82 11.40
N VAL A 46 -3.15 0.98 12.65
CA VAL A 46 -4.02 0.98 13.82
C VAL A 46 -4.34 2.42 14.20
N GLY A 47 -5.61 2.79 14.04
CA GLY A 47 -6.11 4.13 14.36
C GLY A 47 -5.84 5.18 13.29
N ARG A 48 -6.62 6.28 13.36
CA ARG A 48 -6.59 7.40 12.41
C ARG A 48 -5.19 7.97 12.20
N GLU A 49 -4.45 8.16 13.28
CA GLU A 49 -3.10 8.74 13.26
C GLU A 49 -2.12 7.93 12.42
N ALA A 50 -2.08 6.59 12.60
CA ALA A 50 -1.21 5.73 11.81
C ALA A 50 -1.58 5.74 10.31
N VAL A 51 -2.87 5.92 9.99
CA VAL A 51 -3.35 6.08 8.62
C VAL A 51 -2.88 7.42 8.05
N LEU A 52 -3.08 8.53 8.75
CA LEU A 52 -2.64 9.85 8.33
C LEU A 52 -1.13 9.94 8.14
N ASP A 53 -0.34 9.40 9.07
CA ASP A 53 1.11 9.36 8.97
C ASP A 53 1.57 8.58 7.74
N LYS A 54 0.96 7.43 7.48
CA LYS A 54 1.32 6.62 6.32
C LYS A 54 0.87 7.28 5.01
N LEU A 55 -0.22 8.06 5.01
CA LEU A 55 -0.71 8.79 3.82
C LEU A 55 0.26 9.92 3.50
N ALA A 56 0.61 10.70 4.53
CA ALA A 56 1.59 11.78 4.42
C ALA A 56 2.95 11.25 3.97
N TYR A 57 3.45 10.17 4.58
CA TYR A 57 4.70 9.52 4.17
C TYR A 57 4.66 9.07 2.71
N THR A 58 3.58 8.39 2.29
CA THR A 58 3.46 7.90 0.90
C THR A 58 3.48 9.05 -0.10
N ALA A 59 2.80 10.17 0.21
CA ALA A 59 2.78 11.34 -0.65
C ALA A 59 4.11 12.10 -0.64
N ALA A 60 4.75 12.22 0.52
CA ALA A 60 5.97 13.00 0.73
C ALA A 60 7.26 12.20 0.51
N ASN A 61 7.21 10.89 0.26
CA ASN A 61 8.40 10.05 0.07
C ASN A 61 9.42 10.64 -0.93
N PRO A 62 9.00 11.17 -2.10
CA PRO A 62 9.93 11.82 -3.03
C PRO A 62 10.67 13.04 -2.45
N VAL A 63 10.06 13.75 -1.48
CA VAL A 63 10.68 14.88 -0.76
C VAL A 63 11.61 14.39 0.34
N LEU A 64 11.19 13.33 1.05
CA LEU A 64 12.00 12.67 2.08
C LEU A 64 13.31 12.11 1.51
N ASP A 65 13.25 11.55 0.31
CA ASP A 65 14.41 11.00 -0.41
C ASP A 65 15.19 12.06 -1.20
N HIS A 66 14.87 13.35 -1.02
CA HIS A 66 15.51 14.47 -1.72
C HIS A 66 15.46 14.35 -3.26
N LEU A 67 14.46 13.68 -3.82
CA LEU A 67 14.27 13.61 -5.27
C LEU A 67 13.71 14.92 -5.80
N VAL A 68 12.79 15.53 -5.04
CA VAL A 68 12.15 16.80 -5.36
C VAL A 68 11.99 17.67 -4.11
N GLU A 69 11.81 18.97 -4.31
CA GLU A 69 11.67 19.91 -3.19
C GLU A 69 10.28 19.87 -2.53
N ARG A 70 9.23 19.67 -3.34
CA ARG A 70 7.82 19.64 -2.93
C ARG A 70 7.11 18.46 -3.59
N VAL A 71 6.05 17.97 -2.98
CA VAL A 71 5.30 16.79 -3.45
C VAL A 71 4.79 17.00 -4.87
N HIS A 72 4.25 18.18 -5.20
CA HIS A 72 3.70 18.46 -6.53
C HIS A 72 4.78 18.62 -7.62
N HIS A 73 6.07 18.65 -7.27
CA HIS A 73 7.16 18.60 -8.26
C HIS A 73 7.46 17.16 -8.71
N TRP A 74 6.94 16.14 -8.01
CA TRP A 74 7.16 14.74 -8.36
C TRP A 74 6.54 14.40 -9.72
N PRO A 75 7.32 13.89 -10.69
CA PRO A 75 6.78 13.58 -12.01
C PRO A 75 6.10 12.21 -12.11
N GLY A 76 6.24 11.35 -11.09
CA GLY A 76 5.61 10.03 -11.06
C GLY A 76 4.18 10.06 -10.50
N VAL A 77 3.58 8.87 -10.37
CA VAL A 77 2.22 8.73 -9.82
C VAL A 77 2.17 9.22 -8.38
N ASN A 78 1.23 10.13 -8.09
CA ASN A 78 0.93 10.61 -6.74
C ASN A 78 -0.55 11.02 -6.66
N GLY A 79 -1.29 10.37 -5.76
CA GLY A 79 -2.73 10.59 -5.60
C GLY A 79 -3.11 11.76 -4.69
N LEU A 80 -2.16 12.46 -4.05
CA LEU A 80 -2.46 13.48 -3.04
C LEU A 80 -3.29 14.62 -3.60
N SER A 81 -2.89 15.17 -4.76
CA SER A 81 -3.63 16.28 -5.38
C SER A 81 -5.05 15.87 -5.80
N ALA A 82 -5.20 14.66 -6.34
CA ALA A 82 -6.52 14.13 -6.70
C ALA A 82 -7.41 13.98 -5.45
N LEU A 83 -6.87 13.41 -4.38
CA LEU A 83 -7.58 13.23 -3.10
C LEU A 83 -7.97 14.57 -2.46
N LEU A 84 -7.03 15.51 -2.33
CA LEU A 84 -7.28 16.81 -1.67
C LEU A 84 -8.29 17.69 -2.41
N ASN A 85 -8.37 17.55 -3.74
CA ASN A 85 -9.23 18.36 -4.59
C ASN A 85 -10.49 17.61 -5.07
N GLY A 86 -10.71 16.38 -4.60
CA GLY A 86 -11.85 15.56 -5.02
C GLY A 86 -11.88 15.27 -6.52
N ARG A 87 -10.72 15.19 -7.18
CA ARG A 87 -10.62 14.94 -8.62
C ARG A 87 -10.42 13.45 -8.90
N PRO A 88 -11.06 12.90 -9.94
CA PRO A 88 -10.83 11.51 -10.32
C PRO A 88 -9.40 11.33 -10.86
N LEU A 89 -8.87 10.13 -10.65
CA LEU A 89 -7.68 9.63 -11.35
C LEU A 89 -8.15 8.84 -12.57
N CYS A 90 -7.63 9.21 -13.74
CA CYS A 90 -7.95 8.53 -15.00
C CYS A 90 -6.75 7.70 -15.45
N ALA A 91 -7.01 6.47 -15.90
CA ALA A 91 -6.01 5.61 -16.51
C ALA A 91 -6.55 5.05 -17.83
N THR A 92 -5.66 4.94 -18.82
CA THR A 92 -5.97 4.31 -20.11
C THR A 92 -5.29 2.96 -20.21
N ARG A 93 -5.91 2.07 -20.99
CA ARG A 93 -5.42 0.72 -21.22
C ARG A 93 -4.09 0.72 -21.96
N PRO A 94 -3.05 0.04 -21.44
CA PRO A 94 -1.80 -0.13 -22.17
C PRO A 94 -1.97 -0.98 -23.44
N LEU A 95 -1.68 -0.37 -24.60
CA LEU A 95 -1.86 -0.99 -25.92
C LEU A 95 -0.90 -2.15 -26.21
N HIS A 96 0.26 -2.18 -25.55
CA HIS A 96 1.31 -3.18 -25.81
C HIS A 96 1.00 -4.58 -25.24
N PHE A 97 -0.04 -4.72 -24.41
CA PHE A 97 -0.32 -5.98 -23.71
C PHE A 97 -1.80 -6.38 -23.77
N PHE A 98 -2.72 -5.43 -23.57
CA PHE A 98 -4.14 -5.72 -23.49
C PHE A 98 -4.80 -5.67 -24.87
N ARG A 99 -5.66 -6.66 -25.15
CA ARG A 99 -6.39 -6.76 -26.42
C ARG A 99 -7.41 -5.64 -26.57
N PRO A 100 -7.55 -4.99 -27.75
CA PRO A 100 -8.52 -3.92 -27.99
C PRO A 100 -9.97 -4.24 -27.66
N HIS A 101 -10.42 -5.47 -27.92
CA HIS A 101 -11.78 -5.96 -27.61
C HIS A 101 -11.78 -7.00 -26.48
N GLY A 102 -10.81 -6.92 -25.58
CA GLY A 102 -10.73 -7.75 -24.39
C GLY A 102 -11.53 -7.20 -23.20
N PRO A 103 -11.53 -7.92 -22.06
CA PRO A 103 -12.27 -7.51 -20.87
C PRO A 103 -11.67 -6.30 -20.14
N MET A 104 -10.45 -5.88 -20.48
CA MET A 104 -9.84 -4.67 -19.91
C MET A 104 -10.44 -3.43 -20.61
N PRO A 105 -11.12 -2.52 -19.88
CA PRO A 105 -11.73 -1.33 -20.46
C PRO A 105 -10.67 -0.42 -21.06
N GLU A 106 -11.05 0.38 -22.07
CA GLU A 106 -10.15 1.34 -22.73
C GLU A 106 -9.66 2.43 -21.77
N ALA A 107 -10.55 2.92 -20.91
CA ALA A 107 -10.24 3.87 -19.87
C ALA A 107 -11.01 3.51 -18.58
N HIS A 108 -10.46 3.92 -17.45
CA HIS A 108 -11.13 3.78 -16.17
C HIS A 108 -10.82 4.99 -15.28
N GLU A 109 -11.83 5.43 -14.54
CA GLU A 109 -11.74 6.54 -13.60
C GLU A 109 -11.96 6.04 -12.18
N ILE A 110 -11.12 6.52 -11.26
CA ILE A 110 -11.21 6.18 -9.84
C ILE A 110 -11.19 7.48 -9.03
N THR A 111 -12.22 7.67 -8.21
CA THR A 111 -12.24 8.76 -7.22
C THR A 111 -11.70 8.23 -5.90
N LEU A 112 -10.69 8.92 -5.36
CA LEU A 112 -10.17 8.62 -4.03
C LEU A 112 -11.10 9.23 -2.97
N THR A 113 -11.52 8.43 -2.00
CA THR A 113 -12.41 8.85 -0.92
C THR A 113 -11.82 8.55 0.45
N ILE A 114 -12.30 9.28 1.47
CA ILE A 114 -11.96 9.04 2.87
C ILE A 114 -13.02 8.10 3.47
N PRO A 115 -12.63 6.93 4.00
CA PRO A 115 -13.57 6.07 4.72
C PRO A 115 -14.17 6.79 5.94
N PRO A 116 -15.48 6.65 6.21
CA PRO A 116 -16.14 7.33 7.32
C PRO A 116 -15.56 6.96 8.69
N GLU A 117 -14.92 5.80 8.83
CA GLU A 117 -14.23 5.33 10.03
C GLU A 117 -13.03 6.21 10.44
N LEU A 118 -12.51 7.01 9.51
CA LEU A 118 -11.46 7.99 9.83
C LEU A 118 -12.03 9.31 10.36
N GLY A 119 -13.36 9.48 10.33
CA GLY A 119 -14.07 10.68 10.72
C GLY A 119 -14.44 11.57 9.53
N PRO A 120 -14.88 12.82 9.79
CA PRO A 120 -15.29 13.76 8.76
C PRO A 120 -14.18 14.01 7.72
N ALA A 121 -14.53 13.88 6.45
CA ALA A 121 -13.55 13.87 5.36
C ALA A 121 -12.79 15.20 5.25
N ASP A 122 -13.45 16.34 5.44
CA ASP A 122 -12.87 17.67 5.44
C ASP A 122 -11.77 17.82 6.50
N VAL A 123 -12.03 17.33 7.72
CA VAL A 123 -11.04 17.33 8.82
C VAL A 123 -9.86 16.43 8.48
N VAL A 124 -10.12 15.21 8.00
CA VAL A 124 -9.05 14.26 7.61
C VAL A 124 -8.17 14.82 6.50
N LEU A 125 -8.77 15.46 5.49
CA LEU A 125 -8.05 16.08 4.38
C LEU A 125 -7.25 17.31 4.84
N SER A 126 -7.77 18.09 5.80
CA SER A 126 -7.04 19.19 6.41
C SER A 126 -5.81 18.69 7.16
N ASP A 127 -5.96 17.70 8.04
CA ASP A 127 -4.85 17.11 8.80
C ASP A 127 -3.77 16.53 7.87
N LEU A 128 -4.20 15.86 6.80
CA LEU A 128 -3.28 15.32 5.80
C LEU A 128 -2.48 16.42 5.11
N ARG A 129 -3.15 17.54 4.74
CA ARG A 129 -2.49 18.70 4.13
C ARG A 129 -1.43 19.28 5.06
N ASP A 130 -1.75 19.42 6.34
CA ASP A 130 -0.84 19.99 7.33
C ASP A 130 0.36 19.07 7.60
N ARG A 131 0.16 17.75 7.70
CA ARG A 131 1.27 16.79 7.83
C ARG A 131 2.20 16.80 6.63
N VAL A 132 1.66 16.83 5.41
CA VAL A 132 2.49 16.90 4.20
C VAL A 132 3.31 18.19 4.19
N ARG A 133 2.68 19.33 4.53
CA ARG A 133 3.37 20.62 4.63
C ARG A 133 4.49 20.60 5.68
N ALA A 134 4.24 20.02 6.85
CA ALA A 134 5.25 19.87 7.89
C ALA A 134 6.45 19.04 7.40
N LEU A 135 6.21 17.90 6.74
CA LEU A 135 7.28 17.07 6.17
C LEU A 135 8.11 17.82 5.10
N GLU A 136 7.46 18.63 4.25
CA GLU A 136 8.17 19.46 3.27
C GLU A 136 9.07 20.50 3.94
N LEU A 137 8.56 21.21 4.96
CA LEU A 137 9.31 22.21 5.72
C LEU A 137 10.48 21.58 6.48
N ASP A 138 10.26 20.47 7.17
CA ASP A 138 11.28 19.74 7.91
C ASP A 138 12.42 19.30 6.99
N ARG A 139 12.10 18.75 5.81
CA ARG A 139 13.12 18.36 4.84
C ARG A 139 13.82 19.56 4.21
N ALA A 140 13.14 20.68 4.02
CA ALA A 140 13.76 21.91 3.55
C ALA A 140 14.78 22.45 4.58
N ALA A 141 14.42 22.49 5.86
CA ALA A 141 15.31 22.87 6.94
C ALA A 141 16.52 21.92 7.07
N ASP A 142 16.29 20.61 6.94
CA ASP A 142 17.35 19.61 6.94
C ASP A 142 18.34 19.82 5.78
N ARG A 143 17.85 20.14 4.57
CA ARG A 143 18.71 20.48 3.42
C ARG A 143 19.52 21.75 3.65
N GLN A 144 18.92 22.79 4.22
CA GLN A 144 19.61 24.04 4.58
C GLN A 144 20.76 23.76 5.58
N ARG A 145 20.49 22.96 6.61
CA ARG A 145 21.48 22.61 7.64
C ARG A 145 22.62 21.72 7.13
N THR A 146 22.32 20.78 6.23
CA THR A 146 23.29 19.75 5.77
C THR A 146 23.95 20.07 4.43
N GLY A 147 23.47 21.10 3.72
CA GLY A 147 23.90 21.41 2.35
C GLY A 147 23.41 20.40 1.31
N ARG A 148 22.54 19.44 1.68
CA ARG A 148 22.05 18.41 0.75
C ARG A 148 21.15 19.02 -0.32
N ARG A 149 21.40 18.66 -1.58
CA ARG A 149 20.62 19.13 -2.74
C ARG A 149 19.54 18.12 -3.11
N VAL A 150 18.49 18.60 -3.79
CA VAL A 150 17.53 17.73 -4.45
C VAL A 150 18.04 17.26 -5.81
N LEU A 151 17.68 16.03 -6.21
CA LEU A 151 18.01 15.49 -7.54
C LEU A 151 17.37 16.31 -8.66
N GLY A 152 16.08 16.64 -8.50
CA GLY A 152 15.30 17.47 -9.40
C GLY A 152 14.56 16.68 -10.48
N ARG A 153 13.41 17.22 -10.90
CA ARG A 153 12.46 16.56 -11.83
C ARG A 153 13.12 16.05 -13.12
N ARG A 154 13.99 16.85 -13.73
CA ARG A 154 14.68 16.49 -14.98
C ARG A 154 15.54 15.24 -14.81
N ALA A 155 16.32 15.18 -13.74
CA ALA A 155 17.20 14.05 -13.48
C ALA A 155 16.41 12.80 -13.06
N VAL A 156 15.32 12.95 -12.30
CA VAL A 156 14.38 11.85 -12.00
C VAL A 156 13.84 11.22 -13.29
N LEU A 157 13.38 12.03 -14.25
CA LEU A 157 12.86 11.53 -15.52
C LEU A 157 13.91 10.91 -16.44
N ALA A 158 15.18 11.28 -16.27
CA ALA A 158 16.28 10.76 -17.08
C ALA A 158 16.80 9.40 -16.56
N GLN A 159 16.34 8.92 -15.40
CA GLN A 159 16.75 7.65 -14.84
C GLN A 159 16.37 6.50 -15.77
N SER A 160 17.30 5.56 -15.96
CA SER A 160 17.01 4.34 -16.70
C SER A 160 16.20 3.41 -15.81
N TRP A 161 15.24 2.72 -16.41
CA TRP A 161 14.50 1.67 -15.71
C TRP A 161 15.39 0.48 -15.33
N HIS A 162 16.57 0.34 -15.95
CA HIS A 162 17.59 -0.65 -15.61
C HIS A 162 18.48 -0.24 -14.43
N ASP A 163 18.41 1.02 -13.99
CA ASP A 163 19.23 1.49 -12.89
C ASP A 163 18.82 0.78 -11.59
N ARG A 164 19.82 0.46 -10.77
CA ARG A 164 19.64 -0.17 -9.47
C ARG A 164 20.51 0.52 -8.42
N PRO A 165 20.09 0.54 -7.15
CA PRO A 165 20.95 1.00 -6.07
C PRO A 165 22.28 0.24 -6.06
N THR A 166 23.36 0.94 -5.74
CA THR A 166 24.69 0.33 -5.52
C THR A 166 24.81 -0.30 -4.14
N SER A 167 23.96 0.11 -3.19
CA SER A 167 23.90 -0.44 -1.84
C SER A 167 23.06 -1.72 -1.79
N CYS A 168 23.45 -2.63 -0.90
CA CYS A 168 22.64 -3.80 -0.57
C CYS A 168 21.72 -3.49 0.61
N GLU A 169 20.45 -3.85 0.48
CA GLU A 169 19.51 -3.78 1.60
C GLU A 169 19.93 -4.79 2.69
N PRO A 170 20.03 -4.36 3.98
CA PRO A 170 20.33 -5.29 5.06
C PRO A 170 19.26 -6.37 5.16
N ARG A 171 19.69 -7.64 5.17
CA ARG A 171 18.80 -8.80 5.23
C ARG A 171 18.45 -9.16 6.67
N ARG A 172 17.35 -9.89 6.85
CA ARG A 172 16.89 -10.45 8.15
C ARG A 172 16.48 -9.40 9.18
N ASN A 173 16.08 -8.21 8.74
CA ASN A 173 15.43 -7.23 9.60
C ASN A 173 14.01 -7.66 9.99
N LEU A 174 13.53 -7.10 11.11
CA LEU A 174 12.14 -7.24 11.52
C LEU A 174 11.20 -6.76 10.41
N ARG A 175 10.17 -7.57 10.10
CA ARG A 175 9.08 -7.20 9.20
C ARG A 175 7.91 -6.67 10.03
N PRO A 176 7.73 -5.35 10.15
CA PRO A 176 6.65 -4.81 10.96
C PRO A 176 5.30 -5.20 10.34
N ARG A 177 4.44 -5.87 11.12
CA ARG A 177 3.06 -6.18 10.72
C ARG A 177 2.06 -5.10 11.10
N ILE A 178 2.42 -4.25 12.06
CA ILE A 178 1.57 -3.22 12.65
C ILE A 178 2.32 -1.88 12.67
N ALA A 179 1.62 -0.83 12.21
CA ALA A 179 1.95 0.56 12.49
C ALA A 179 0.84 1.14 13.37
N ALA A 180 1.23 1.79 14.46
CA ALA A 180 0.32 2.32 15.47
C ALA A 180 0.88 3.64 16.03
N PRO A 181 0.03 4.56 16.51
CA PRO A 181 0.45 5.88 16.97
C PRO A 181 1.28 5.85 18.24
N ASN A 182 1.15 4.80 19.05
CA ASN A 182 1.86 4.68 20.31
C ASN A 182 2.09 3.21 20.70
N LYS A 183 2.92 3.01 21.72
CA LYS A 183 3.30 1.69 22.22
C LYS A 183 2.10 0.86 22.68
N TRP A 184 1.14 1.47 23.37
CA TRP A 184 -0.04 0.79 23.89
C TRP A 184 -0.92 0.25 22.78
N ALA A 185 -1.28 1.07 21.79
CA ALA A 185 -2.04 0.66 20.60
C ALA A 185 -1.31 -0.45 19.82
N ARG A 186 0.02 -0.39 19.75
CA ARG A 186 0.83 -1.45 19.13
C ARG A 186 0.73 -2.77 19.90
N VAL A 187 0.88 -2.73 21.23
CA VAL A 187 0.80 -3.94 22.09
C VAL A 187 -0.59 -4.55 22.00
N GLU A 188 -1.64 -3.74 22.07
CA GLU A 188 -3.02 -4.19 21.96
C GLU A 188 -3.29 -4.88 20.61
N ALA A 189 -2.82 -4.29 19.51
CA ALA A 189 -2.96 -4.91 18.19
C ALA A 189 -2.16 -6.22 18.06
N LEU A 190 -0.98 -6.33 18.69
CA LEU A 190 -0.22 -7.57 18.74
C LEU A 190 -0.94 -8.67 19.55
N LEU A 191 -1.62 -8.30 20.64
CA LEU A 191 -2.43 -9.23 21.42
C LEU A 191 -3.63 -9.75 20.60
N ARG A 192 -4.29 -8.88 19.82
CA ARG A 192 -5.35 -9.31 18.89
C ARG A 192 -4.84 -10.27 17.82
N ASP A 193 -3.66 -9.99 17.24
CA ASP A 193 -3.03 -10.92 16.30
C ASP A 193 -2.72 -12.27 16.94
N ARG A 194 -2.29 -12.28 18.21
CA ARG A 194 -2.03 -13.53 18.94
C ARG A 194 -3.33 -14.33 19.16
N ALA A 195 -4.39 -13.66 19.62
CA ALA A 195 -5.70 -14.28 19.82
C ALA A 195 -6.25 -14.87 18.50
N PHE A 196 -6.17 -14.13 17.39
CA PHE A 196 -6.56 -14.63 16.08
C PHE A 196 -5.79 -15.92 15.70
N VAL A 197 -4.48 -15.96 15.94
CA VAL A 197 -3.65 -17.13 15.63
C VAL A 197 -4.05 -18.33 16.50
N GLU A 198 -4.26 -18.12 17.79
CA GLU A 198 -4.73 -19.15 18.74
C GLU A 198 -6.09 -19.72 18.28
N GLU A 199 -7.09 -18.85 18.06
CA GLU A 199 -8.42 -19.25 17.57
C GLU A 199 -8.37 -19.97 16.23
N TYR A 200 -7.52 -19.50 15.30
CA TYR A 200 -7.33 -20.13 14.00
C TYR A 200 -6.73 -21.53 14.14
N HIS A 201 -5.74 -21.72 15.01
CA HIS A 201 -5.12 -23.03 15.25
C HIS A 201 -6.13 -24.01 15.85
N ASP A 202 -6.92 -23.59 16.82
CA ASP A 202 -7.94 -24.43 17.46
C ASP A 202 -9.07 -24.80 16.49
N ALA A 203 -9.52 -23.85 15.66
CA ALA A 203 -10.49 -24.14 14.60
C ALA A 203 -9.91 -25.10 13.56
N ARG A 204 -8.64 -24.91 13.18
CA ARG A 204 -7.96 -25.77 12.20
C ARG A 204 -7.76 -27.19 12.71
N ALA A 205 -7.36 -27.37 13.97
CA ALA A 205 -7.20 -28.70 14.57
C ALA A 205 -8.52 -29.48 14.56
N ARG A 206 -9.61 -28.87 15.04
CA ARG A 206 -10.95 -29.47 15.00
C ARG A 206 -11.40 -29.81 13.59
N TRP A 207 -11.18 -28.91 12.63
CA TRP A 207 -11.52 -29.13 11.23
C TRP A 207 -10.74 -30.31 10.62
N GLN A 208 -9.44 -30.44 10.94
CA GLN A 208 -8.62 -31.57 10.49
C GLN A 208 -9.06 -32.91 11.07
N GLU A 209 -9.67 -32.91 12.26
CA GLU A 209 -10.30 -34.08 12.90
C GLU A 209 -11.71 -34.37 12.36
N GLY A 210 -12.21 -33.56 11.41
CA GLY A 210 -13.54 -33.71 10.82
C GLY A 210 -14.67 -33.15 11.68
N ALA A 211 -14.35 -32.45 12.78
CA ALA A 211 -15.34 -31.78 13.62
C ALA A 211 -15.80 -30.44 13.00
N ALA A 212 -17.01 -30.02 13.35
CA ALA A 212 -17.50 -28.69 13.00
C ALA A 212 -16.63 -27.61 13.66
N ALA A 213 -16.10 -26.69 12.85
CA ALA A 213 -15.25 -25.61 13.31
C ALA A 213 -15.58 -24.32 12.55
N VAL A 214 -15.78 -23.24 13.30
CA VAL A 214 -15.91 -21.88 12.75
C VAL A 214 -14.56 -21.20 12.90
N PHE A 215 -14.03 -20.68 11.79
CA PHE A 215 -12.74 -19.99 11.76
C PHE A 215 -12.90 -18.50 12.08
N PRO A 216 -11.91 -17.87 12.71
CA PRO A 216 -12.00 -16.45 13.06
C PRO A 216 -12.03 -15.55 11.82
N LEU A 217 -12.69 -14.39 11.95
CA LEU A 217 -12.73 -13.34 10.92
C LEU A 217 -11.31 -12.94 10.50
N GLY A 218 -11.08 -12.85 9.18
CA GLY A 218 -9.75 -12.67 8.60
C GLY A 218 -9.12 -13.97 8.09
N THR A 219 -9.74 -15.13 8.35
CA THR A 219 -9.38 -16.40 7.69
C THR A 219 -9.77 -16.35 6.22
N TYR A 220 -8.79 -16.10 5.35
CA TYR A 220 -9.03 -15.96 3.91
C TYR A 220 -8.96 -17.29 3.15
N TRP A 221 -7.79 -17.95 3.15
CA TRP A 221 -7.51 -19.03 2.20
C TRP A 221 -8.44 -20.23 2.36
N LEU A 222 -8.62 -20.73 3.59
CA LEU A 222 -9.52 -21.85 3.86
C LEU A 222 -10.98 -21.48 3.60
N HIS A 223 -11.40 -20.25 3.89
CA HIS A 223 -12.75 -19.80 3.61
C HIS A 223 -13.00 -19.77 2.10
N ARG A 224 -12.07 -19.20 1.33
CA ARG A 224 -12.18 -19.05 -0.13
C ARG A 224 -12.11 -20.37 -0.89
N PHE A 225 -11.22 -21.27 -0.51
CA PHE A 225 -10.89 -22.47 -1.29
C PHE A 225 -11.42 -23.78 -0.70
N ALA A 226 -11.66 -23.83 0.61
CA ALA A 226 -12.20 -25.00 1.29
C ALA A 226 -13.61 -24.75 1.88
N SER A 227 -14.19 -23.56 1.65
CA SER A 227 -15.54 -23.18 2.10
C SER A 227 -15.76 -23.35 3.60
N VAL A 228 -14.71 -23.18 4.42
CA VAL A 228 -14.86 -23.25 5.88
C VAL A 228 -15.71 -22.06 6.38
N PRO A 229 -16.57 -22.26 7.39
CA PRO A 229 -17.42 -21.19 7.89
C PRO A 229 -16.60 -20.17 8.69
N ILE A 230 -16.99 -18.90 8.56
CA ILE A 230 -16.52 -17.76 9.35
C ILE A 230 -17.74 -16.99 9.89
N PRO A 231 -17.61 -16.18 10.96
CA PRO A 231 -18.70 -15.33 11.44
C PRO A 231 -19.19 -14.36 10.35
N GLU A 232 -20.47 -13.98 10.41
CA GLU A 232 -21.02 -12.90 9.58
C GLU A 232 -20.46 -11.52 10.02
N ILE A 233 -20.33 -10.59 9.07
CA ILE A 233 -19.78 -9.23 9.25
C ILE A 233 -20.89 -8.21 9.46
#